data_AF-A0A535TAV5-F1
#
_entry.id   AF-A0A535TAV5-F1
#
_cell.length_a   1.000
_cell.length_b   1.000
_cell.length_c   1.000
_cell.angle_alpha   90.00
_cell.angle_beta   90.00
_cell.angle_gamma   90.00
#
_symmetry.space_group_name_H-M   'P 1'
#
loop_
_entity.id
_entity.type
_entity.pdbx_description
1 polymer ?
#
loop_
_entity_poly.entity_id
_entity_poly.type
_entity_poly.pdbx_seq_one_letter_code
_entity_poly.pdbx_strand_id
1 'polypeptide(L)'
;MLKVLAACAAGVVCLAGCASTIALPTPSASSVPSANSPAVDVRARMALLMGEQTYVVAKLTVAAMAGRKDEFGSYADLLAANGVELNGVLGKAMGETAGLKFAQSWTRGNSFFVDYMVAISTRQQDLA
;
A
#
# COMPACT_ATOMS: atom_id res chain seq x y z
N MET A 1 -51.56 45.24 17.20
CA MET A 1 -51.60 45.69 15.80
C MET A 1 -50.21 45.49 15.21
N LEU A 2 -50.03 44.55 14.26
CA LEU A 2 -49.17 44.66 13.07
C LEU A 2 -49.02 43.26 12.44
N LYS A 3 -49.67 43.08 11.29
CA LYS A 3 -49.48 41.97 10.34
C LYS A 3 -48.49 42.45 9.29
N VAL A 4 -47.33 41.78 9.13
CA VAL A 4 -46.49 41.74 7.91
C VAL A 4 -45.61 40.47 8.04
N LEU A 5 -45.96 39.31 7.46
CA LEU A 5 -45.66 38.79 6.12
C LEU A 5 -44.17 38.89 5.69
N ALA A 6 -43.48 37.75 5.52
CA ALA A 6 -42.77 37.35 4.28
C ALA A 6 -41.65 36.31 4.48
N ALA A 7 -41.63 35.35 3.56
CA ALA A 7 -40.51 34.53 3.07
C ALA A 7 -39.91 33.48 4.04
N CYS A 8 -40.34 32.21 3.98
CA CYS A 8 -39.93 31.19 3.00
C CYS A 8 -38.43 30.94 2.86
N ALA A 9 -38.12 29.65 3.02
CA ALA A 9 -36.97 28.90 2.54
C ALA A 9 -35.76 28.75 3.47
N ALA A 10 -35.50 27.47 3.74
CA ALA A 10 -34.23 26.85 4.04
C ALA A 10 -33.58 27.20 5.38
N GLY A 11 -33.89 26.38 6.39
CA GLY A 11 -33.19 26.38 7.67
C GLY A 11 -33.15 25.00 8.29
N VAL A 12 -32.25 24.16 7.78
CA VAL A 12 -31.46 23.15 8.51
C VAL A 12 -32.19 22.34 9.58
N VAL A 13 -32.57 21.11 9.23
CA VAL A 13 -32.85 20.07 10.22
C VAL A 13 -31.54 19.32 10.51
N CYS A 14 -30.96 19.63 11.66
CA CYS A 14 -30.13 18.68 12.40
C CYS A 14 -31.01 18.10 13.52
N LEU A 15 -31.12 16.77 13.59
CA LEU A 15 -30.82 15.97 14.79
C LEU A 15 -31.14 14.47 14.57
N ALA A 16 -30.07 13.70 14.47
CA ALA A 16 -29.81 12.38 15.06
C ALA A 16 -30.93 11.31 15.13
N GLY A 17 -30.69 10.22 14.39
CA GLY A 17 -31.21 8.88 14.68
C GLY A 17 -30.27 7.82 14.11
N CYS A 18 -29.51 7.15 14.97
CA CYS A 18 -28.53 6.12 14.61
C CYS A 18 -29.22 4.84 14.12
N ALA A 19 -29.39 4.74 12.80
CA ALA A 19 -29.54 3.47 12.09
C ALA A 19 -28.92 3.67 10.69
N SER A 20 -27.59 3.73 10.63
CA SER A 20 -26.89 3.74 9.34
C SER A 20 -27.01 2.35 8.71
N THR A 21 -28.15 2.03 8.12
CA THR A 21 -28.11 1.20 6.91
C THR A 21 -27.25 1.99 5.93
N ILE A 22 -25.98 1.61 5.80
CA ILE A 22 -25.19 1.98 4.64
C ILE A 22 -25.98 1.38 3.46
N ALA A 23 -26.81 2.21 2.83
CA ALA A 23 -27.25 1.92 1.49
C ALA A 23 -25.98 1.96 0.65
N LEU A 24 -25.39 0.78 0.39
CA LEU A 24 -24.35 0.66 -0.60
C LEU A 24 -24.93 1.28 -1.88
N PRO A 25 -24.27 2.28 -2.49
CA PRO A 25 -24.71 2.77 -3.78
C PRO A 25 -24.81 1.56 -4.71
N THR A 26 -26.00 1.32 -5.27
CA THR A 26 -26.16 0.34 -6.34
C THR A 26 -25.16 0.73 -7.42
N PRO A 27 -24.25 -0.16 -7.84
CA PRO A 27 -23.35 0.17 -8.92
C PRO A 27 -24.21 0.39 -10.16
N SER A 28 -24.39 1.66 -10.56
CA SER A 28 -24.75 1.97 -11.94
C SER A 28 -23.78 1.19 -12.82
N ALA A 29 -24.28 0.53 -13.87
CA ALA A 29 -23.46 -0.22 -14.81
C ALA A 29 -22.35 0.69 -15.33
N SER A 30 -21.20 0.65 -14.67
CA SER A 30 -20.01 1.37 -15.07
C SER A 30 -19.54 0.66 -16.32
N SER A 31 -19.27 1.41 -17.38
CA SER A 31 -18.58 0.87 -18.55
C SER A 31 -17.40 0.02 -18.05
N VAL A 32 -17.35 -1.26 -18.44
CA VAL A 32 -16.23 -2.12 -18.08
C VAL A 32 -14.97 -1.37 -18.48
N PRO A 33 -14.06 -1.03 -17.54
CA PRO A 33 -12.85 -0.31 -17.87
C PRO A 33 -12.11 -1.10 -18.94
N SER A 34 -11.61 -0.42 -19.97
CA SER A 34 -10.76 -1.07 -20.97
C SER A 34 -9.62 -1.81 -20.26
N ALA A 35 -9.40 -3.07 -20.65
CA ALA A 35 -8.31 -3.89 -20.15
C ALA A 35 -6.93 -3.22 -20.35
N ASN A 36 -6.84 -2.25 -21.27
CA ASN A 36 -5.61 -1.52 -21.60
C ASN A 36 -5.55 -0.12 -20.97
N SER A 37 -6.33 0.17 -19.93
CA SER A 37 -6.27 1.47 -19.25
C SER A 37 -5.02 1.59 -18.34
N PRO A 38 -4.44 2.79 -18.18
CA PRO A 38 -3.32 3.00 -17.26
C PRO A 38 -3.60 2.54 -15.82
N ALA A 39 -4.85 2.66 -15.35
CA ALA A 39 -5.24 2.20 -14.02
C ALA A 39 -5.19 0.66 -13.88
N VAL A 40 -5.52 -0.07 -14.94
CA VAL A 40 -5.38 -1.54 -14.96
C VAL A 40 -3.91 -1.95 -14.92
N ASP A 41 -3.04 -1.26 -15.68
CA ASP A 41 -1.59 -1.51 -15.66
C ASP A 41 -0.99 -1.28 -14.26
N VAL A 42 -1.32 -0.15 -13.60
CA VAL A 42 -0.88 0.12 -12.23
C VAL A 42 -1.34 -0.98 -11.26
N ARG A 43 -2.62 -1.40 -11.33
CA ARG A 43 -3.14 -2.46 -10.46
C ARG A 43 -2.43 -3.79 -10.69
N ALA A 44 -2.25 -4.18 -11.95
CA ALA A 44 -1.61 -5.45 -12.31
C ALA A 44 -0.14 -5.48 -11.85
N ARG A 45 0.61 -4.40 -12.10
CA ARG A 45 2.00 -4.27 -11.67
C ARG A 45 2.14 -4.23 -10.16
N MET A 46 1.27 -3.48 -9.47
CA MET A 46 1.27 -3.44 -8.00
C MET A 46 1.02 -4.82 -7.40
N ALA A 47 0.06 -5.57 -7.94
CA ALA A 47 -0.23 -6.93 -7.50
C ALA A 47 0.96 -7.88 -7.71
N LEU A 48 1.63 -7.78 -8.86
CA LEU A 48 2.84 -8.57 -9.16
C LEU A 48 3.97 -8.23 -8.18
N LEU A 49 4.33 -6.95 -8.06
CA LEU A 49 5.48 -6.52 -7.26
C LEU A 49 5.29 -6.79 -5.78
N MET A 50 4.09 -6.63 -5.24
CA MET A 50 3.78 -6.98 -3.84
C MET A 50 3.83 -8.51 -3.61
N GLY A 51 3.42 -9.29 -4.60
CA GLY A 51 3.54 -10.76 -4.57
C GLY A 51 5.01 -11.21 -4.57
N GLU A 52 5.82 -10.64 -5.46
CA GLU A 52 7.27 -10.86 -5.51
C GLU A 52 7.95 -10.47 -4.20
N GLN A 53 7.61 -9.30 -3.64
CA GLN A 53 8.14 -8.87 -2.34
C GLN A 53 7.86 -9.90 -1.25
N THR A 54 6.61 -10.38 -1.16
CA THR A 54 6.21 -11.38 -0.17
C THR A 54 7.03 -12.67 -0.30
N TYR A 55 7.22 -13.14 -1.54
CA TYR A 55 8.03 -14.31 -1.82
C TYR A 55 9.51 -14.10 -1.45
N VAL A 56 10.09 -12.99 -1.88
CA VAL A 56 11.50 -12.66 -1.61
C VAL A 56 11.75 -12.50 -0.12
N VAL A 57 10.86 -11.81 0.60
CA VAL A 57 10.93 -11.67 2.07
C VAL A 57 10.91 -13.03 2.75
N ALA A 58 10.00 -13.93 2.37
CA ALA A 58 9.94 -15.26 2.96
C ALA A 58 11.25 -16.05 2.72
N LYS A 59 11.80 -15.99 1.51
CA LYS A 59 13.06 -16.65 1.16
C LYS A 59 14.26 -16.04 1.88
N LEU A 60 14.33 -14.72 1.99
CA LEU A 60 15.33 -13.98 2.75
C LEU A 60 15.30 -14.40 4.22
N THR A 61 14.12 -14.47 4.84
CA THR A 61 13.96 -14.93 6.23
C THR A 61 14.46 -16.36 6.42
N VAL A 62 14.07 -17.29 5.55
CA VAL A 62 14.55 -18.69 5.65
C VAL A 62 16.07 -18.79 5.47
N ALA A 63 16.67 -18.00 4.58
CA ALA A 63 18.11 -17.97 4.39
C ALA A 63 18.84 -17.40 5.64
N ALA A 64 18.33 -16.31 6.21
CA ALA A 64 18.86 -15.71 7.43
C ALA A 64 18.88 -16.70 8.61
N MET A 65 17.73 -17.32 8.88
CA MET A 65 17.55 -18.24 10.01
C MET A 65 18.40 -19.51 9.89
N ALA A 66 18.70 -19.94 8.67
CA ALA A 66 19.57 -21.09 8.41
C ALA A 66 21.05 -20.72 8.25
N GLY A 67 21.43 -19.44 8.41
CA GLY A 67 22.81 -18.98 8.25
C GLY A 67 23.37 -19.06 6.82
N ARG A 68 22.51 -19.17 5.78
CA ARG A 68 22.92 -19.27 4.37
C ARG A 68 23.21 -17.88 3.80
N LYS A 69 24.41 -17.35 4.10
CA LYS A 69 24.80 -15.95 3.82
C LYS A 69 24.72 -15.56 2.34
N ASP A 70 25.13 -16.43 1.42
CA ASP A 70 25.12 -16.12 -0.02
C ASP A 70 23.69 -16.03 -0.57
N GLU A 71 22.82 -16.96 -0.16
CA GLU A 71 21.39 -16.90 -0.48
C GLU A 71 20.74 -15.66 0.14
N PHE A 72 21.08 -15.32 1.38
CA PHE A 72 20.57 -14.12 2.04
C PHE A 72 20.93 -12.85 1.25
N GLY A 73 22.20 -12.70 0.86
CA GLY A 73 22.64 -11.57 0.04
C GLY A 73 21.88 -11.49 -1.28
N SER A 74 21.74 -12.62 -1.97
CA SER A 74 21.01 -12.69 -3.25
C SER A 74 19.53 -12.27 -3.10
N TYR A 75 18.86 -12.69 -2.03
CA TYR A 75 17.48 -12.26 -1.76
C TYR A 75 17.38 -10.81 -1.31
N ALA A 76 18.40 -10.27 -0.63
CA ALA A 76 18.45 -8.86 -0.24
C ALA A 76 18.56 -7.96 -1.49
N ASP A 77 19.36 -8.36 -2.48
CA ASP A 77 19.49 -7.67 -3.76
C ASP A 77 18.18 -7.70 -4.55
N LEU A 78 17.51 -8.87 -4.61
CA LEU A 78 16.18 -8.99 -5.23
C LEU A 78 15.13 -8.12 -4.53
N LEU A 79 15.19 -8.03 -3.19
CA LEU A 79 14.27 -7.20 -2.41
C LEU A 79 14.49 -5.70 -2.70
N ALA A 80 15.74 -5.28 -2.89
CA ALA A 80 16.08 -3.92 -3.29
C ALA A 80 15.61 -3.61 -4.72
N ALA A 81 15.84 -4.53 -5.67
CA ALA A 81 15.39 -4.38 -7.06
C ALA A 81 13.87 -4.26 -7.17
N ASN A 82 13.12 -5.12 -6.47
CA ASN A 82 11.67 -5.06 -6.39
C ASN A 82 11.18 -3.70 -5.82
N GLY A 83 11.87 -3.17 -4.81
CA GLY A 83 11.61 -1.83 -4.27
C GLY A 83 11.79 -0.71 -5.29
N VAL A 84 12.83 -0.77 -6.13
CA VAL A 84 13.06 0.20 -7.22
C VAL A 84 11.92 0.17 -8.24
N GLU A 85 11.49 -1.03 -8.65
CA GLU A 85 10.38 -1.18 -9.59
C GLU A 85 9.05 -0.67 -9.03
N LEU A 86 8.76 -0.96 -7.76
CA LEU A 86 7.59 -0.47 -7.05
C LEU A 86 7.55 1.06 -7.01
N ASN A 87 8.68 1.68 -6.70
CA ASN A 87 8.81 3.14 -6.69
C ASN A 87 8.57 3.72 -8.09
N GLY A 88 9.02 3.03 -9.15
CA GLY A 88 8.76 3.43 -10.53
C GLY A 88 7.27 3.38 -10.89
N VAL A 89 6.54 2.34 -10.47
CA VAL A 89 5.09 2.23 -10.70
C VAL A 89 4.33 3.33 -9.96
N LEU A 90 4.66 3.57 -8.69
CA LEU A 90 3.99 4.59 -7.89
C LEU A 90 4.35 6.01 -8.34
N GLY A 91 5.58 6.26 -8.76
CA GLY A 91 5.99 7.55 -9.33
C GLY A 91 5.18 7.91 -10.58
N LYS A 92 4.94 6.92 -11.47
CA LYS A 92 4.07 7.11 -12.64
C LYS A 92 2.61 7.36 -12.28
N ALA A 93 2.10 6.72 -11.22
CA ALA A 93 0.69 6.83 -10.82
C ALA A 93 0.38 8.09 -10.00
N MET A 94 1.29 8.51 -9.13
CA MET A 94 1.07 9.55 -8.11
C MET A 94 1.85 10.84 -8.37
N GLY A 95 2.71 10.86 -9.40
CA GLY A 95 3.63 11.95 -9.68
C GLY A 95 4.92 11.87 -8.85
N GLU A 96 5.95 12.59 -9.32
CA GLU A 96 7.34 12.41 -8.86
C GLU A 96 7.54 12.77 -7.37
N THR A 97 6.95 13.88 -6.90
CA THR A 97 7.08 14.30 -5.48
C THR A 97 6.48 13.28 -4.52
N ALA A 98 5.28 12.77 -4.83
CA ALA A 98 4.61 11.77 -3.99
C ALA A 98 5.33 10.41 -4.08
N GLY A 99 5.76 10.03 -5.30
CA GLY A 99 6.56 8.83 -5.54
C GLY A 99 7.87 8.85 -4.76
N LEU A 100 8.59 9.98 -4.71
CA LEU A 100 9.84 10.10 -3.95
C LEU A 100 9.63 9.95 -2.44
N LYS A 101 8.57 10.56 -1.88
CA LYS A 101 8.24 10.41 -0.45
C LYS A 101 7.89 8.97 -0.10
N PHE A 102 7.12 8.31 -0.97
CA PHE A 102 6.86 6.88 -0.85
C PHE A 102 8.16 6.08 -0.89
N ALA A 103 9.01 6.31 -1.90
CA ALA A 103 10.26 5.59 -2.09
C ALA A 103 11.19 5.67 -0.88
N GLN A 104 11.31 6.86 -0.29
CA GLN A 104 12.08 7.07 0.94
C GLN A 104 11.51 6.28 2.12
N SER A 105 10.18 6.33 2.31
CA SER A 105 9.50 5.65 3.42
C SER A 105 9.55 4.12 3.26
N TRP A 106 9.34 3.64 2.04
CA TRP A 106 9.36 2.23 1.68
C TRP A 106 10.76 1.63 1.84
N THR A 107 11.78 2.28 1.28
CA THR A 107 13.17 1.83 1.39
C THR A 107 13.59 1.75 2.85
N ARG A 108 13.24 2.77 3.65
CA ARG A 108 13.50 2.78 5.10
C ARG A 108 12.79 1.64 5.82
N GLY A 109 11.52 1.38 5.51
CA GLY A 109 10.76 0.27 6.08
C GLY A 109 11.38 -1.09 5.75
N ASN A 110 11.82 -1.29 4.51
CA ASN A 110 12.52 -2.50 4.09
C ASN A 110 13.85 -2.68 4.83
N SER A 111 14.64 -1.61 4.97
CA SER A 111 15.88 -1.66 5.76
C SER A 111 15.61 -2.08 7.21
N PHE A 112 14.61 -1.49 7.87
CA PHE A 112 14.24 -1.89 9.24
C PHE A 112 13.82 -3.36 9.33
N PHE A 113 13.09 -3.87 8.34
CA PHE A 113 12.72 -5.28 8.30
C PHE A 113 13.95 -6.19 8.18
N VAL A 114 14.89 -5.86 7.29
CA VAL A 114 16.13 -6.62 7.10
C VAL A 114 17.01 -6.57 8.34
N ASP A 115 17.20 -5.39 8.94
CA ASP A 115 17.99 -5.21 10.16
C ASP A 115 17.43 -6.05 11.32
N TYR A 116 16.11 -6.05 11.49
CA TYR A 116 15.43 -6.88 12.49
C TYR A 116 15.67 -8.37 12.26
N MET A 117 15.57 -8.83 11.00
CA MET A 117 15.83 -10.23 10.64
C MET A 117 17.28 -10.63 10.91
N VAL A 118 18.24 -9.77 10.58
CA VAL A 118 19.66 -9.99 10.90
C VAL A 118 19.87 -10.06 12.40
N ALA A 119 19.31 -9.14 13.18
CA ALA A 119 19.46 -9.13 14.63
C ALA A 119 18.93 -10.42 15.29
N ILE A 120 17.77 -10.91 14.88
CA ILE A 120 17.19 -12.15 15.42
C ILE A 120 17.99 -13.38 14.98
N SER A 121 18.38 -13.46 13.71
CA SER A 121 19.12 -14.62 13.19
C SER A 121 20.51 -14.74 13.83
N THR A 122 21.24 -13.62 13.98
CA THR A 122 22.52 -13.60 14.72
C THR A 122 22.33 -14.09 16.16
N ARG A 123 21.31 -13.56 16.86
CA ARG A 123 21.01 -13.99 18.24
C ARG A 123 20.70 -15.48 18.35
N GLN A 124 20.00 -16.06 17.38
CA GLN A 124 19.73 -17.50 17.38
C GLN A 124 20.97 -18.34 17.08
N GLN A 125 21.84 -17.86 16.19
CA GLN A 125 23.11 -18.53 15.91
C GLN A 125 24.03 -18.54 17.12
N ASP A 126 24.01 -17.49 17.96
CA ASP A 126 24.76 -17.45 19.22
C ASP A 126 24.24 -18.45 20.27
N LEU A 127 23.00 -18.94 20.13
CA LEU A 127 22.35 -19.88 21.06
C LEU A 127 22.38 -21.34 20.59
N ALA A 128 22.82 -21.60 19.35
CA ALA A 128 22.86 -22.91 18.71
C ALA A 128 24.24 -23.58 18.90
#